data_AF-A0A9N7P0F7-F1
#
_entry.id   AF-A0A9N7P0F7-F1
#
_cell.length_a   1.000
_cell.length_b   1.000
_cell.length_c   1.000
_cell.angle_alpha   90.00
_cell.angle_beta   90.00
_cell.angle_gamma   90.00
#
_symmetry.space_group_name_H-M   'P 1'
#
loop_
_entity.id
_entity.type
_entity.pdbx_description
1 polymer ?
#
loop_
_entity_poly.entity_id
_entity_poly.type
_entity_poly.pdbx_seq_one_letter_code
_entity_poly.pdbx_strand_id
1 'polypeptide(L)'
;MSTALQPCLPRLNSKRIEKAQLRSGAKEFNKPNGVSIPGHKVNRKIFCTPHSLEEEFSALQSNESSEDDDETSPLERPPNSEELKALLADSERSKLVRKLSEANQQNRFLKRQLRVKEDALVNFKSELASTELEIRALVNLAQEIASYNIPKDSKKINGKYIQSHLLSRLEAVQEKLEAHIKDVDAAQSREVPLFWHGMAESVHVMGSFDGWSQGEHLSPEYVDSYTTFSTTLVLRPGRYEIKFLVDGEWQLSPEIPTIGEGFVQNNLLIIE
;
A
#
# COMPACT_ATOMS: atom_id res chain seq x y z
N MET A 1 23.98 -50.96 10.15
CA MET A 1 22.80 -50.44 10.88
C MET A 1 23.21 -49.14 11.54
N SER A 2 23.02 -48.02 10.84
CA SER A 2 23.40 -46.69 11.34
C SER A 2 22.14 -45.92 11.72
N THR A 3 22.07 -45.59 13.01
CA THR A 3 20.96 -44.94 13.69
C THR A 3 20.90 -43.46 13.30
N ALA A 4 19.73 -43.01 12.85
CA ALA A 4 19.44 -41.64 12.48
C ALA A 4 19.31 -40.74 13.73
N LEU A 5 19.98 -39.59 13.71
CA LEU A 5 19.81 -38.49 14.66
C LEU A 5 18.75 -37.52 14.11
N GLN A 6 17.70 -37.29 14.90
CA GLN A 6 16.62 -36.33 14.64
C GLN A 6 17.05 -34.94 15.15
N PRO A 7 16.88 -33.84 14.40
CA PRO A 7 17.14 -32.50 14.92
C PRO A 7 15.93 -31.94 15.68
N CYS A 8 16.17 -31.53 16.93
CA CYS A 8 15.21 -30.85 17.80
C CYS A 8 14.97 -29.40 17.35
N LEU A 9 13.70 -29.01 17.17
CA LEU A 9 13.27 -27.61 16.98
C LEU A 9 13.14 -26.87 18.33
N PRO A 10 13.56 -25.59 18.43
CA PRO A 10 13.42 -24.81 19.64
C PRO A 10 11.98 -24.29 19.83
N ARG A 11 11.43 -24.47 21.03
CA ARG A 11 10.15 -23.90 21.50
C ARG A 11 10.31 -22.40 21.76
N LEU A 12 9.58 -21.56 21.02
CA LEU A 12 9.44 -20.12 21.28
C LEU A 12 8.32 -19.88 22.31
N ASN A 13 8.69 -19.32 23.46
CA ASN A 13 7.77 -18.85 24.50
C ASN A 13 7.23 -17.46 24.13
N SER A 14 5.90 -17.30 24.04
CA SER A 14 5.26 -15.99 23.92
C SER A 14 5.15 -15.32 25.30
N LYS A 15 5.88 -14.22 25.50
CA LYS A 15 5.70 -13.33 26.65
C LYS A 15 5.13 -12.00 26.17
N ARG A 16 3.85 -11.80 26.50
CA ARG A 16 3.21 -10.58 27.05
C ARG A 16 3.86 -9.23 26.70
N ILE A 17 3.20 -8.45 25.84
CA ILE A 17 3.50 -7.02 25.63
C ILE A 17 2.35 -6.20 26.22
N GLU A 18 2.67 -5.38 27.22
CA GLU A 18 1.79 -4.39 27.83
C GLU A 18 1.61 -3.17 26.92
N LYS A 19 0.37 -2.66 26.83
CA LYS A 19 0.03 -1.43 26.08
C LYS A 19 0.35 -0.21 26.95
N ALA A 20 1.28 0.63 26.51
CA ALA A 20 1.48 1.98 27.04
C ALA A 20 0.58 2.97 26.28
N GLN A 21 -0.28 3.67 27.02
CA GLN A 21 -1.21 4.68 26.54
C GLN A 21 -0.52 6.06 26.59
N LEU A 22 -0.18 6.65 25.44
CA LEU A 22 0.28 8.03 25.34
C LEU A 22 -0.92 8.97 25.09
N ARG A 23 -1.27 9.77 26.10
CA ARG A 23 -2.19 10.92 26.00
C ARG A 23 -1.44 12.10 25.37
N SER A 24 -1.91 12.60 24.24
CA SER A 24 -1.55 13.95 23.75
C SER A 24 -2.77 14.85 23.84
N GLY A 25 -2.71 15.85 24.72
CA GLY A 25 -3.71 16.93 24.84
C GLY A 25 -3.52 17.96 23.73
N ALA A 26 -4.60 18.28 23.02
CA ALA A 26 -4.64 19.39 22.06
C ALA A 26 -4.93 20.70 22.79
N LYS A 27 -4.04 21.69 22.63
CA LYS A 27 -4.25 23.08 23.03
C LYS A 27 -4.91 23.84 21.88
N GLU A 28 -6.00 24.52 22.19
CA GLU A 28 -6.74 25.45 21.32
C GLU A 28 -5.86 26.63 20.88
N PHE A 29 -6.00 27.01 19.61
CA PHE A 29 -5.53 28.31 19.11
C PHE A 29 -6.70 29.07 18.48
N ASN A 30 -6.75 30.37 18.81
CA ASN A 30 -7.80 31.34 18.56
C ASN A 30 -8.10 31.62 17.08
N LYS A 31 -9.38 31.92 16.80
CA LYS A 31 -9.89 32.53 15.56
C LYS A 31 -9.51 34.02 15.46
N PRO A 32 -9.52 34.57 14.23
CA PRO A 32 -10.04 35.92 14.02
C PRO A 32 -11.19 35.98 12.99
N ASN A 33 -12.00 37.03 13.20
CA ASN A 33 -13.15 37.55 12.45
C ASN A 33 -12.88 37.65 10.92
N GLY A 34 -13.81 37.54 9.97
CA GLY A 34 -15.23 37.86 9.95
C GLY A 34 -15.48 38.93 8.86
N VAL A 35 -15.77 38.51 7.62
CA VAL A 35 -16.31 39.37 6.54
C VAL A 35 -17.26 38.51 5.68
N SER A 36 -18.51 38.98 5.52
CA SER A 36 -19.57 38.41 4.65
C SER A 36 -19.54 39.10 3.27
N ILE A 37 -19.93 38.47 2.14
CA ILE A 37 -21.27 38.40 1.47
C ILE A 37 -20.96 37.92 -0.01
N PRO A 38 -21.85 37.37 -0.88
CA PRO A 38 -22.88 36.32 -0.78
C PRO A 38 -22.72 35.19 -1.85
N GLY A 39 -23.53 34.13 -1.75
CA GLY A 39 -24.09 33.46 -2.94
C GLY A 39 -23.49 32.11 -3.34
N HIS A 40 -24.23 31.05 -3.01
CA HIS A 40 -24.65 29.93 -3.87
C HIS A 40 -24.83 28.66 -3.02
N LYS A 41 -26.10 28.27 -2.85
CA LYS A 41 -26.52 27.02 -2.21
C LYS A 41 -26.17 25.86 -3.14
N VAL A 42 -25.27 24.96 -2.73
CA VAL A 42 -25.19 23.60 -3.27
C VAL A 42 -24.89 22.60 -2.13
N ASN A 43 -25.88 21.72 -1.94
CA ASN A 43 -25.92 20.40 -1.30
C ASN A 43 -24.96 20.04 -0.16
N ARG A 44 -25.57 19.74 1.01
CA ARG A 44 -24.95 19.07 2.15
C ARG A 44 -24.54 17.64 1.78
N LYS A 45 -23.29 17.32 2.13
CA LYS A 45 -22.72 15.97 2.24
C LYS A 45 -23.55 15.11 3.19
N ILE A 46 -23.91 13.91 2.75
CA ILE A 46 -24.36 12.82 3.61
C ILE A 46 -23.09 12.11 4.09
N PHE A 47 -22.76 12.25 5.37
CA PHE A 47 -21.87 11.34 6.07
C PHE A 47 -22.72 10.16 6.55
N CYS A 48 -22.56 8.98 5.94
CA CYS A 48 -23.09 7.74 6.51
C CYS A 48 -22.06 7.17 7.49
N THR A 49 -22.35 7.29 8.78
CA THR A 49 -21.81 6.41 9.83
C THR A 49 -22.58 5.07 9.80
N PRO A 50 -21.92 3.91 9.97
CA PRO A 50 -22.65 2.65 10.03
C PRO A 50 -23.34 2.53 11.40
N HIS A 51 -24.67 2.56 11.37
CA HIS A 51 -25.51 2.28 12.53
C HIS A 51 -25.47 0.77 12.79
N SER A 52 -25.18 0.40 14.04
CA SER A 52 -25.34 -0.95 14.57
C SER A 52 -26.79 -1.38 14.36
N LEU A 53 -27.01 -2.45 13.59
CA LEU A 53 -28.33 -3.06 13.44
C LEU A 53 -28.44 -4.21 14.44
N GLU A 54 -28.84 -3.87 15.66
CA GLU A 54 -29.57 -4.78 16.52
C GLU A 54 -30.96 -4.17 16.71
N GLU A 55 -31.98 -4.99 16.43
CA GLU A 55 -33.38 -4.83 16.82
C GLU A 55 -34.19 -3.70 16.16
N GLU A 56 -35.13 -4.08 15.29
CA GLU A 56 -36.57 -4.03 15.65
C GLU A 56 -37.44 -4.61 14.52
N PHE A 57 -38.26 -5.57 14.91
CA PHE A 57 -39.27 -6.24 14.12
C PHE A 57 -40.56 -5.40 14.04
N SER A 58 -41.31 -5.62 12.96
CA SER A 58 -42.78 -5.52 12.85
C SER A 58 -43.46 -4.15 12.84
N ALA A 59 -43.92 -3.76 11.64
CA ALA A 59 -45.23 -3.14 11.45
C ALA A 59 -45.67 -3.25 9.98
N LEU A 60 -46.52 -4.24 9.66
CA LEU A 60 -47.47 -4.11 8.56
C LEU A 60 -48.84 -4.56 9.05
N GLN A 61 -49.71 -3.58 9.28
CA GLN A 61 -51.14 -3.77 9.40
C GLN A 61 -51.70 -4.03 8.00
N SER A 62 -52.43 -5.14 7.86
CA SER A 62 -53.45 -5.28 6.83
C SER A 62 -54.63 -6.00 7.46
N ASN A 63 -55.67 -5.23 7.78
CA ASN A 63 -57.01 -5.73 8.02
C ASN A 63 -57.59 -6.19 6.68
N GLU A 64 -57.82 -7.48 6.49
CA GLU A 64 -58.97 -7.96 5.73
C GLU A 64 -59.57 -9.18 6.44
N SER A 65 -60.89 -9.16 6.48
CA SER A 65 -61.82 -10.05 7.17
C SER A 65 -61.84 -11.47 6.63
N SER A 66 -61.92 -12.47 7.51
CA SER A 66 -62.77 -13.66 7.32
C SER A 66 -63.03 -14.35 8.66
N GLU A 67 -64.30 -14.73 8.85
CA GLU A 67 -64.82 -15.51 9.97
C GLU A 67 -64.47 -17.00 9.79
N ASP A 68 -64.32 -17.67 10.94
CA ASP A 68 -64.45 -19.12 11.19
C ASP A 68 -63.58 -20.10 10.39
N ASP A 69 -62.55 -20.67 11.03
CA ASP A 69 -62.54 -22.10 11.44
C ASP A 69 -61.16 -22.56 11.97
N ASP A 70 -61.24 -23.34 13.04
CA ASP A 70 -60.28 -24.31 13.59
C ASP A 70 -58.88 -23.88 14.07
N GLU A 71 -58.77 -23.88 15.40
CA GLU A 71 -57.63 -24.33 16.21
C GLU A 71 -56.66 -25.27 15.49
N THR A 72 -55.48 -24.77 15.11
CA THR A 72 -54.23 -25.51 15.25
C THR A 72 -53.07 -24.54 15.39
N SER A 73 -52.59 -24.38 16.63
CA SER A 73 -51.23 -23.86 16.87
C SER A 73 -50.24 -24.72 16.07
N PRO A 74 -49.35 -24.17 15.21
CA PRO A 74 -48.29 -24.95 14.61
C PRO A 74 -47.35 -25.41 15.72
N LEU A 75 -47.52 -26.64 16.18
CA LEU A 75 -46.58 -27.31 17.05
C LEU A 75 -45.25 -27.37 16.30
N GLU A 76 -44.30 -26.51 16.69
CA GLU A 76 -42.92 -26.54 16.23
C GLU A 76 -42.35 -27.94 16.46
N ARG A 77 -42.30 -28.77 15.40
CA ARG A 77 -41.55 -30.02 15.46
C ARG A 77 -40.08 -29.67 15.71
N PRO A 78 -39.40 -30.38 16.63
CA PRO A 78 -37.98 -30.16 16.82
C PRO A 78 -37.26 -30.40 15.48
N PRO A 79 -36.32 -29.52 15.11
CA PRO A 79 -35.69 -29.54 13.79
C PRO A 79 -35.01 -30.88 13.54
N ASN A 80 -35.19 -31.39 12.32
CA ASN A 80 -34.59 -32.66 11.92
C ASN A 80 -33.05 -32.52 11.90
N SER A 81 -32.31 -33.62 12.05
CA SER A 81 -30.85 -33.63 12.06
C SER A 81 -30.23 -32.95 10.83
N GLU A 82 -30.89 -33.00 9.68
CA GLU A 82 -30.46 -32.35 8.45
C GLU A 82 -30.63 -30.83 8.51
N GLU A 83 -31.74 -30.34 9.07
CA GLU A 83 -32.00 -28.91 9.29
C GLU A 83 -31.00 -28.32 10.30
N LEU A 84 -30.68 -29.06 11.37
CA LEU A 84 -29.65 -28.66 12.33
C LEU A 84 -28.27 -28.53 11.69
N LYS A 85 -27.90 -29.45 10.79
CA LYS A 85 -26.64 -29.37 10.04
C LYS A 85 -26.61 -28.17 9.10
N ALA A 86 -27.72 -27.87 8.44
CA ALA A 86 -27.85 -26.70 7.57
C ALA A 86 -27.70 -25.40 8.36
N LEU A 87 -28.42 -25.25 9.49
CA LEU A 87 -28.31 -24.07 10.36
C LEU A 87 -26.89 -23.88 10.91
N LEU A 88 -26.22 -24.97 11.29
CA LEU A 88 -24.82 -24.90 11.71
C LEU A 88 -23.92 -24.43 10.57
N ALA A 89 -24.08 -24.99 9.37
CA ALA A 89 -23.32 -24.57 8.19
C ALA A 89 -23.56 -23.10 7.83
N ASP A 90 -24.80 -22.61 7.93
CA ASP A 90 -25.15 -21.21 7.69
C ASP A 90 -24.56 -20.28 8.75
N SER A 91 -24.54 -20.71 10.01
CA SER A 91 -23.89 -19.97 11.09
C SER A 91 -22.37 -19.84 10.86
N GLU A 92 -21.72 -20.90 10.39
CA GLU A 92 -20.28 -20.89 10.07
C GLU A 92 -20.00 -20.07 8.81
N ARG A 93 -20.82 -20.19 7.76
CA ARG A 93 -20.74 -19.33 6.56
C ARG A 93 -20.85 -17.86 6.93
N SER A 94 -21.81 -17.51 7.78
CA SER A 94 -22.03 -16.13 8.24
C SER A 94 -20.82 -15.58 9.01
N LYS A 95 -20.20 -16.41 9.88
CA LYS A 95 -18.95 -16.04 10.57
C LYS A 95 -17.81 -15.79 9.58
N LEU A 96 -17.66 -16.65 8.57
CA LEU A 96 -16.61 -16.51 7.55
C LEU A 96 -16.83 -15.26 6.68
N VAL A 97 -18.07 -14.99 6.26
CA VAL A 97 -18.41 -13.78 5.49
C VAL A 97 -18.11 -12.52 6.31
N ARG A 98 -18.43 -12.51 7.61
CA ARG A 98 -18.10 -11.39 8.49
C ARG A 98 -16.59 -11.16 8.56
N LYS A 99 -15.80 -12.21 8.82
CA LYS A 99 -14.33 -12.11 8.86
C LYS A 99 -13.73 -11.65 7.53
N LEU A 100 -14.24 -12.16 6.41
CA LEU A 100 -13.80 -11.77 5.07
C LEU A 100 -14.14 -10.30 4.79
N SER A 101 -15.32 -9.83 5.20
CA SER A 101 -15.71 -8.42 5.11
C SER A 101 -14.79 -7.52 5.94
N GLU A 102 -14.52 -7.88 7.19
CA GLU A 102 -13.60 -7.17 8.08
C GLU A 102 -12.19 -7.09 7.49
N ALA A 103 -11.65 -8.23 7.02
CA ALA A 103 -10.34 -8.27 6.37
C ALA A 103 -10.29 -7.41 5.10
N ASN A 104 -11.35 -7.43 4.28
CA ASN A 104 -11.44 -6.58 3.09
C ASN A 104 -11.52 -5.09 3.43
N GLN A 105 -12.22 -4.72 4.50
CA GLN A 105 -12.25 -3.35 4.98
C GLN A 105 -10.85 -2.89 5.44
N GLN A 106 -10.14 -3.74 6.18
CA GLN A 106 -8.76 -3.47 6.61
C GLN A 106 -7.82 -3.32 5.40
N ASN A 107 -7.89 -4.22 4.42
CA ASN A 107 -7.10 -4.13 3.19
C ASN A 107 -7.35 -2.81 2.44
N ARG A 108 -8.61 -2.41 2.28
CA ARG A 108 -8.97 -1.13 1.65
C ARG A 108 -8.42 0.07 2.42
N PHE A 109 -8.47 0.02 3.75
CA PHE A 109 -7.92 1.07 4.60
C PHE A 109 -6.40 1.18 4.46
N LEU A 110 -5.68 0.06 4.53
CA LEU A 110 -4.23 0.01 4.39
C LEU A 110 -3.78 0.49 3.00
N LYS A 111 -4.46 0.06 1.92
CA LYS A 111 -4.20 0.54 0.56
C LYS A 111 -4.34 2.07 0.45
N ARG A 112 -5.35 2.66 1.09
CA ARG A 112 -5.52 4.13 1.12
C ARG A 112 -4.40 4.82 1.90
N GLN A 113 -4.03 4.29 3.06
CA GLN A 113 -2.92 4.85 3.84
C GLN A 113 -1.61 4.81 3.08
N LEU A 114 -1.33 3.69 2.38
CA LEU A 114 -0.15 3.53 1.56
C LEU A 114 -0.08 4.61 0.48
N ARG A 115 -1.17 4.83 -0.28
CA ARG A 115 -1.23 5.91 -1.28
C ARG A 115 -0.95 7.29 -0.70
N VAL A 116 -1.58 7.64 0.43
CA VAL A 116 -1.34 8.92 1.10
C VAL A 116 0.13 9.09 1.52
N LYS A 117 0.79 8.00 1.93
CA LYS A 117 2.21 8.02 2.29
C LYS A 117 3.12 8.13 1.08
N GLU A 118 2.78 7.48 -0.04
CA GLU A 118 3.49 7.63 -1.31
C GLU A 118 3.39 9.06 -1.83
N ASP A 119 2.19 9.67 -1.84
CA ASP A 119 2.00 11.06 -2.25
C ASP A 119 2.80 12.03 -1.38
N ALA A 120 2.82 11.79 -0.06
CA ALA A 120 3.63 12.59 0.87
C ALA A 120 5.14 12.44 0.62
N LEU A 121 5.61 11.25 0.24
CA LEU A 121 7.00 11.00 -0.13
C LEU A 121 7.37 11.76 -1.41
N VAL A 122 6.51 11.76 -2.43
CA VAL A 122 6.71 12.53 -3.67
C VAL A 122 6.82 14.03 -3.39
N ASN A 123 5.96 14.57 -2.53
CA ASN A 123 6.03 15.97 -2.13
C ASN A 123 7.31 16.29 -1.35
N PHE A 124 7.68 15.43 -0.39
CA PHE A 124 8.93 15.61 0.36
C PHE A 124 10.15 15.56 -0.56
N LYS A 125 10.16 14.67 -1.55
CA LYS A 125 11.23 14.58 -2.55
C LYS A 125 11.39 15.87 -3.35
N SER A 126 10.29 16.49 -3.77
CA SER A 126 10.34 17.73 -4.55
C SER A 126 10.84 18.91 -3.71
N GLU A 127 10.42 19.00 -2.45
CA GLU A 127 10.95 19.99 -1.48
C GLU A 127 12.46 19.77 -1.23
N LEU A 128 12.88 18.51 -1.05
CA LEU A 128 14.27 18.16 -0.85
C LEU A 128 15.13 18.56 -2.06
N ALA A 129 14.64 18.27 -3.27
CA ALA A 129 15.30 18.66 -4.52
C ALA A 129 15.40 20.19 -4.68
N SER A 130 14.36 20.96 -4.28
CA SER A 130 14.47 22.43 -4.33
C SER A 130 15.52 22.97 -3.35
N THR A 131 15.58 22.42 -2.13
CA THR A 131 16.62 22.83 -1.16
C THR A 131 18.03 22.45 -1.64
N GLU A 132 18.15 21.35 -2.38
CA GLU A 132 19.42 20.89 -2.94
C GLU A 132 19.96 21.85 -3.99
N LEU A 133 19.10 22.35 -4.88
CA LEU A 133 19.48 23.37 -5.85
C LEU A 133 19.90 24.68 -5.19
N GLU A 134 19.22 25.12 -4.13
CA GLU A 134 19.61 26.32 -3.37
C GLU A 134 20.97 26.14 -2.71
N ILE A 135 21.22 25.01 -2.04
CA ILE A 135 22.51 24.72 -1.41
C ILE A 135 23.62 24.63 -2.47
N ARG A 136 23.37 23.99 -3.61
CA ARG A 136 24.31 23.91 -4.72
C ARG A 136 24.69 25.30 -5.24
N ALA A 137 23.72 26.22 -5.35
CA ALA A 137 24.00 27.61 -5.72
C ALA A 137 24.89 28.30 -4.66
N LEU A 138 24.61 28.10 -3.37
CA LEU A 138 25.44 28.63 -2.28
C LEU A 138 26.87 28.06 -2.28
N VAL A 139 27.03 26.77 -2.59
CA VAL A 139 28.35 26.13 -2.74
C VAL A 139 29.13 26.80 -3.88
N ASN A 140 28.51 27.01 -5.03
CA ASN A 140 29.15 27.69 -6.17
C ASN A 140 29.61 29.11 -5.81
N LEU A 141 28.76 29.90 -5.14
CA LEU A 141 29.12 31.23 -4.65
C LEU A 141 30.28 31.17 -3.64
N ALA A 142 30.23 30.23 -2.70
CA ALA A 142 31.27 30.05 -1.69
C ALA A 142 32.61 29.62 -2.32
N GLN A 143 32.57 28.81 -3.39
CA GLN A 143 33.73 28.38 -4.14
C GLN A 143 34.39 29.56 -4.87
N GLU A 144 33.57 30.43 -5.49
CA GLU A 144 34.05 31.66 -6.11
C GLU A 144 34.72 32.57 -5.07
N ILE A 145 34.05 32.83 -3.94
CA ILE A 145 34.59 33.62 -2.82
C ILE A 145 35.90 33.03 -2.28
N ALA A 146 36.01 31.70 -2.20
CA ALA A 146 37.22 31.03 -1.74
C ALA A 146 38.37 31.11 -2.76
N SER A 147 38.06 31.26 -4.06
CA SER A 147 39.05 31.39 -5.14
C SER A 147 39.64 32.81 -5.27
N TYR A 148 38.92 33.84 -4.81
CA TYR A 148 39.43 35.20 -4.79
C TYR A 148 40.53 35.38 -3.72
N ASN A 149 41.31 36.47 -3.87
CA ASN A 149 42.35 36.80 -2.91
C ASN A 149 41.78 36.97 -1.50
N ILE A 150 42.36 36.24 -0.54
CA ILE A 150 41.97 36.29 0.87
C ILE A 150 42.28 37.69 1.43
N PRO A 151 41.27 38.44 1.90
CA PRO A 151 41.48 39.74 2.55
C PRO A 151 42.47 39.61 3.71
N LYS A 152 43.35 40.61 3.88
CA LYS A 152 44.44 40.60 4.88
C LYS A 152 43.95 40.40 6.33
N ASP A 153 42.72 40.82 6.63
CA ASP A 153 42.09 40.70 7.96
C ASP A 153 41.09 39.53 8.06
N SER A 154 41.19 38.53 7.16
CA SER A 154 40.29 37.38 7.18
C SER A 154 40.49 36.54 8.44
N LYS A 155 39.41 36.36 9.20
CA LYS A 155 39.39 35.49 10.37
C LYS A 155 39.64 34.04 9.98
N LYS A 156 40.36 33.32 10.85
CA LYS A 156 40.55 31.87 10.75
C LYS A 156 39.68 31.15 11.78
N ILE A 157 39.13 30.01 11.39
CA ILE A 157 38.36 29.10 12.23
C ILE A 157 39.04 27.74 12.11
N ASN A 158 39.49 27.16 13.24
CA ASN A 158 40.23 25.89 13.28
C ASN A 158 41.41 25.83 12.28
N GLY A 159 42.14 26.95 12.13
CA GLY A 159 43.29 27.05 11.22
C GLY A 159 42.96 27.28 9.74
N LYS A 160 41.69 27.15 9.33
CA LYS A 160 41.22 27.45 7.96
C LYS A 160 40.68 28.88 7.87
N TYR A 161 40.80 29.52 6.71
CA TYR A 161 40.16 30.82 6.47
C TYR A 161 38.64 30.68 6.44
N ILE A 162 37.91 31.70 6.92
CA ILE A 162 36.45 31.65 7.02
C ILE A 162 35.76 31.28 5.70
N GLN A 163 36.29 31.74 4.56
CA GLN A 163 35.79 31.42 3.22
C GLN A 163 35.89 29.91 2.93
N SER A 164 37.09 29.35 3.09
CA SER A 164 37.34 27.91 2.89
C SER A 164 36.58 27.04 3.90
N HIS A 165 36.39 27.53 5.13
CA HIS A 165 35.64 26.80 6.15
C HIS A 165 34.14 26.76 5.80
N LEU A 166 33.57 27.87 5.32
CA LEU A 166 32.19 27.93 4.84
C LEU A 166 31.96 26.98 3.66
N LEU A 167 32.85 26.99 2.66
CA LEU A 167 32.79 26.10 1.52
C LEU A 167 32.73 24.63 1.97
N SER A 168 33.69 24.17 2.78
CA SER A 168 33.70 22.78 3.29
C SER A 168 32.44 22.42 4.09
N ARG A 169 31.83 23.38 4.78
CA ARG A 169 30.59 23.14 5.54
C ARG A 169 29.38 23.01 4.62
N LEU A 170 29.30 23.81 3.56
CA LEU A 170 28.23 23.73 2.55
C LEU A 170 28.35 22.46 1.71
N GLU A 171 29.55 22.09 1.28
CA GLU A 171 29.82 20.81 0.58
C GLU A 171 29.36 19.62 1.43
N ALA A 172 29.68 19.61 2.73
CA ALA A 172 29.25 18.55 3.64
C ALA A 172 27.73 18.51 3.86
N VAL A 173 27.02 19.63 3.69
CA VAL A 173 25.55 19.67 3.73
C VAL A 173 24.98 19.17 2.41
N GLN A 174 25.56 19.57 1.27
CA GLN A 174 25.18 19.10 -0.05
C GLN A 174 25.31 17.58 -0.17
N GLU A 175 26.44 17.01 0.25
CA GLU A 175 26.68 15.55 0.21
C GLU A 175 25.62 14.78 1.02
N LYS A 176 25.27 15.28 2.21
CA LYS A 176 24.21 14.67 3.04
C LYS A 176 22.85 14.75 2.36
N LEU A 177 22.56 15.85 1.71
CA LEU A 177 21.29 16.07 1.04
C LEU A 177 21.14 15.17 -0.18
N GLU A 178 22.21 15.03 -0.97
CA GLU A 178 22.28 14.06 -2.09
C GLU A 178 22.09 12.62 -1.60
N ALA A 179 22.69 12.25 -0.46
CA ALA A 179 22.48 10.95 0.16
C ALA A 179 21.00 10.73 0.56
N HIS A 180 20.37 11.74 1.18
CA HIS A 180 18.95 11.67 1.54
C HIS A 180 18.03 11.56 0.32
N ILE A 181 18.32 12.27 -0.77
CA ILE A 181 17.57 12.15 -2.03
C ILE A 181 17.67 10.72 -2.56
N LYS A 182 18.88 10.14 -2.55
CA LYS A 182 19.10 8.76 -2.99
C LYS A 182 18.33 7.73 -2.15
N ASP A 183 18.26 7.93 -0.83
CA ASP A 183 17.48 7.08 0.07
C ASP A 183 15.97 7.16 -0.24
N VAL A 184 15.48 8.37 -0.53
CA VAL A 184 14.09 8.60 -0.93
C VAL A 184 13.80 7.95 -2.29
N ASP A 185 14.72 8.05 -3.25
CA ASP A 185 14.62 7.41 -4.56
C ASP A 185 14.57 5.89 -4.48
N ALA A 186 15.34 5.28 -3.58
CA ALA A 186 15.31 3.85 -3.33
C ALA A 186 14.01 3.38 -2.67
N ALA A 187 13.35 4.27 -1.90
CA ALA A 187 12.08 3.98 -1.25
C ALA A 187 10.86 4.23 -2.16
N GLN A 188 11.01 5.05 -3.20
CA GLN A 188 9.93 5.41 -4.13
C GLN A 188 9.58 4.23 -5.05
N SER A 189 8.29 3.96 -5.20
CA SER A 189 7.77 3.00 -6.18
C SER A 189 7.70 3.61 -7.59
N ARG A 190 7.91 2.77 -8.60
CA ARG A 190 7.90 3.11 -10.03
C ARG A 190 6.85 2.30 -10.76
N GLU A 191 6.25 2.92 -11.77
CA GLU A 191 5.37 2.23 -12.71
C GLU A 191 6.20 1.45 -13.71
N VAL A 192 5.99 0.14 -13.76
CA VAL A 192 6.68 -0.80 -14.65
C VAL A 192 5.66 -1.42 -15.58
N PRO A 193 5.60 -0.99 -16.86
CA PRO A 193 4.73 -1.62 -17.83
C PRO A 193 5.28 -3.00 -18.20
N LEU A 194 4.40 -3.99 -18.23
CA LEU A 194 4.67 -5.35 -18.68
C LEU A 194 3.76 -5.70 -19.83
N PHE A 195 4.32 -6.45 -20.77
CA PHE A 195 3.62 -6.88 -21.97
C PHE A 195 3.73 -8.39 -22.13
N TRP A 196 2.67 -8.96 -22.68
CA TRP A 196 2.64 -10.34 -23.13
C TRP A 196 1.97 -10.39 -24.51
N HIS A 197 2.65 -10.98 -25.48
CA HIS A 197 2.19 -11.06 -26.86
C HIS A 197 1.80 -12.50 -27.18
N GLY A 198 0.55 -12.74 -27.59
CA GLY A 198 0.12 -14.08 -27.98
C GLY A 198 -1.38 -14.27 -28.07
N MET A 199 -1.79 -15.45 -28.53
CA MET A 199 -3.19 -15.89 -28.44
C MET A 199 -3.43 -16.50 -27.07
N ALA A 200 -4.19 -15.79 -26.25
CA ALA A 200 -4.62 -16.24 -24.93
C ALA A 200 -6.02 -15.70 -24.64
N GLU A 201 -6.76 -16.34 -23.74
CA GLU A 201 -8.03 -15.82 -23.22
C GLU A 201 -7.79 -14.92 -22.00
N SER A 202 -6.90 -15.34 -21.11
CA SER A 202 -6.57 -14.65 -19.86
C SER A 202 -5.07 -14.75 -19.54
N VAL A 203 -4.49 -13.63 -19.10
CA VAL A 203 -3.08 -13.57 -18.73
C VAL A 203 -2.93 -12.87 -17.39
N HIS A 204 -2.27 -13.54 -16.46
CA HIS A 204 -1.90 -12.99 -15.15
C HIS A 204 -0.39 -13.00 -14.98
N VAL A 205 0.16 -11.96 -14.37
CA VAL A 205 1.55 -11.95 -13.91
C VAL A 205 1.58 -12.23 -12.41
N MET A 206 2.34 -13.24 -12.02
CA MET A 206 2.59 -13.60 -10.61
C MET A 206 4.06 -13.36 -10.30
N GLY A 207 4.41 -13.04 -9.06
CA GLY A 207 5.82 -12.90 -8.74
C GLY A 207 6.15 -12.71 -7.27
N SER A 208 7.44 -12.49 -6.99
CA SER A 208 7.94 -12.27 -5.63
C SER A 208 7.48 -10.95 -5.02
N PHE A 209 6.97 -10.01 -5.83
CA PHE A 209 6.50 -8.70 -5.37
C PHE A 209 5.30 -8.77 -4.42
N ASP A 210 4.46 -9.79 -4.55
CA ASP A 210 3.31 -10.05 -3.68
C ASP A 210 3.40 -11.41 -2.96
N GLY A 211 4.58 -12.04 -3.00
CA GLY A 211 4.82 -13.36 -2.43
C GLY A 211 4.10 -14.49 -3.18
N TRP A 212 3.88 -14.35 -4.49
CA TRP A 212 3.26 -15.37 -5.34
C TRP A 212 1.80 -15.68 -4.97
N SER A 213 1.04 -14.67 -4.54
CA SER A 213 -0.28 -14.90 -3.93
C SER A 213 -1.46 -14.50 -4.82
N GLN A 214 -1.53 -13.26 -5.29
CA GLN A 214 -2.63 -12.73 -6.10
C GLN A 214 -2.23 -12.48 -7.55
N GLY A 215 -1.03 -11.95 -7.77
CA GLY A 215 -0.60 -11.43 -9.06
C GLY A 215 -1.43 -10.24 -9.53
N GLU A 216 -1.24 -9.88 -10.80
CA GLU A 216 -1.99 -8.82 -11.48
C GLU A 216 -2.49 -9.33 -12.85
N HIS A 217 -3.71 -8.95 -13.22
CA HIS A 217 -4.30 -9.31 -14.50
C HIS A 217 -3.79 -8.37 -15.61
N LEU A 218 -3.49 -8.90 -16.79
CA LEU A 218 -3.12 -8.11 -17.94
C LEU A 218 -4.34 -7.81 -18.80
N SER A 219 -4.52 -6.54 -19.18
CA SER A 219 -5.62 -6.11 -20.02
C SER A 219 -5.34 -6.47 -21.47
N PRO A 220 -6.27 -7.16 -22.17
CA PRO A 220 -6.11 -7.46 -23.59
C PRO A 220 -6.33 -6.21 -24.44
N GLU A 221 -5.43 -6.00 -25.38
CA GLU A 221 -5.52 -5.02 -26.46
C GLU A 221 -5.42 -5.76 -27.79
N TYR A 222 -6.48 -5.67 -28.59
CA TYR A 222 -6.55 -6.36 -29.88
C TYR A 222 -5.82 -5.56 -30.94
N VAL A 223 -4.68 -6.08 -31.41
CA VAL A 223 -3.89 -5.46 -32.48
C VAL A 223 -3.92 -6.39 -33.70
N ASP A 224 -4.81 -6.09 -34.65
CA ASP A 224 -5.00 -6.72 -35.97
C ASP A 224 -4.98 -8.27 -36.02
N SER A 225 -3.82 -8.89 -35.79
CA SER A 225 -3.53 -10.32 -35.96
C SER A 225 -3.13 -11.06 -34.68
N TYR A 226 -2.80 -10.37 -33.58
CA TYR A 226 -2.49 -10.97 -32.28
C TYR A 226 -2.99 -10.08 -31.13
N THR A 227 -3.24 -10.68 -29.97
CA THR A 227 -3.64 -9.93 -28.78
C THR A 227 -2.39 -9.56 -28.00
N THR A 228 -2.26 -8.28 -27.68
CA THR A 228 -1.24 -7.76 -26.77
C THR A 228 -1.88 -7.58 -25.40
N PHE A 229 -1.34 -8.24 -24.40
CA PHE A 229 -1.76 -8.10 -23.03
C PHE A 229 -0.83 -7.14 -22.32
N SER A 230 -1.36 -6.13 -21.64
CA SER A 230 -0.56 -5.13 -20.92
C SER A 230 -1.01 -4.91 -19.48
N THR A 231 -0.06 -4.62 -18.59
CA THR A 231 -0.35 -4.19 -17.21
C THR A 231 0.75 -3.26 -16.72
N THR A 232 0.45 -2.46 -15.71
CA THR A 232 1.42 -1.57 -15.07
C THR A 232 1.56 -1.94 -13.60
N LEU A 233 2.72 -2.48 -13.23
CA LEU A 233 3.03 -2.80 -11.84
C LEU A 233 3.63 -1.59 -11.13
N VAL A 234 3.25 -1.34 -9.88
CA VAL A 234 3.85 -0.29 -9.05
C VAL A 234 4.82 -0.93 -8.07
N LEU A 235 6.12 -0.88 -8.38
CA LEU A 235 7.17 -1.64 -7.69
C LEU A 235 8.34 -0.74 -7.27
N ARG A 236 8.96 -1.04 -6.13
CA ARG A 236 10.17 -0.32 -5.70
C ARG A 236 11.40 -0.82 -6.47
N PRO A 237 12.49 -0.02 -6.55
CA PRO A 237 13.77 -0.50 -7.05
C PRO A 237 14.19 -1.79 -6.35
N GLY A 238 14.59 -2.79 -7.13
CA GLY A 238 14.82 -4.13 -6.63
C GLY A 238 14.86 -5.19 -7.71
N ARG A 239 15.03 -6.44 -7.26
CA ARG A 239 15.04 -7.63 -8.11
C ARG A 239 13.81 -8.46 -7.79
N TYR A 240 13.02 -8.74 -8.81
CA TYR A 240 11.76 -9.47 -8.70
C TYR A 240 11.78 -10.68 -9.62
N GLU A 241 11.30 -11.80 -9.10
CA GLU A 241 11.05 -12.98 -9.91
C GLU A 241 9.58 -12.97 -10.30
N ILE A 242 9.29 -13.14 -11.58
CA ILE A 242 7.93 -13.15 -12.10
C ILE A 242 7.70 -14.33 -13.04
N LYS A 243 6.45 -14.72 -13.22
CA LYS A 243 6.01 -15.72 -14.19
C LYS A 243 4.60 -15.41 -14.66
N PHE A 244 4.30 -15.75 -15.90
CA PHE A 244 2.99 -15.53 -16.48
C PHE A 244 2.14 -16.79 -16.33
N LEU A 245 0.89 -16.62 -15.94
CA LEU A 245 -0.12 -17.65 -15.97
C LEU A 245 -1.06 -17.34 -17.14
N VAL A 246 -0.89 -18.08 -18.23
CA VAL A 246 -1.59 -17.89 -19.51
C VAL A 246 -2.56 -19.05 -19.67
N ASP A 247 -3.86 -18.79 -19.62
CA ASP A 247 -4.92 -19.81 -19.72
C ASP A 247 -4.74 -21.01 -18.77
N GLY A 248 -4.19 -20.74 -17.58
CA GLY A 248 -3.92 -21.75 -16.55
C GLY A 248 -2.57 -22.46 -16.68
N GLU A 249 -1.78 -22.16 -17.71
CA GLU A 249 -0.43 -22.69 -17.90
C GLU A 249 0.65 -21.68 -17.53
N TRP A 250 1.70 -22.15 -16.86
CA TRP A 250 2.83 -21.32 -16.46
C TRP A 250 3.80 -21.11 -17.63
N GLN A 251 3.96 -19.87 -18.04
CA GLN A 251 4.82 -19.49 -19.16
C GLN A 251 5.83 -18.42 -18.77
N LEU A 252 6.95 -18.40 -19.49
CA LEU A 252 8.02 -17.41 -19.36
C LEU A 252 7.95 -16.45 -20.54
N SER A 253 8.11 -15.16 -20.26
CA SER A 253 8.24 -14.18 -21.34
C SER A 253 9.62 -14.33 -22.00
N PRO A 254 9.70 -14.38 -23.35
CA PRO A 254 10.98 -14.39 -24.07
C PRO A 254 11.69 -13.03 -24.02
N GLU A 255 10.98 -11.95 -23.71
CA GLU A 255 11.51 -10.59 -23.67
C GLU A 255 12.26 -10.29 -22.36
N ILE A 256 11.98 -11.07 -21.30
CA ILE A 256 12.52 -10.83 -19.96
C ILE A 256 13.58 -11.91 -19.65
N PRO A 257 14.79 -11.53 -19.19
CA PRO A 257 15.81 -12.49 -18.80
C PRO A 257 15.27 -13.53 -17.82
N THR A 258 15.75 -14.77 -17.90
CA THR A 258 15.32 -15.86 -17.00
C THR A 258 16.38 -16.15 -15.94
N ILE A 259 15.94 -16.64 -14.79
CA ILE A 259 16.76 -17.07 -13.66
C ILE A 259 16.25 -18.41 -13.12
N GLY A 260 17.16 -19.24 -12.60
CA GLY A 260 16.84 -20.58 -12.10
C GLY A 260 16.95 -21.67 -13.17
N GLU A 261 16.69 -22.91 -12.78
CA GLU A 261 16.82 -24.09 -13.64
C GLU A 261 15.58 -25.00 -13.52
N GLY A 262 15.13 -25.56 -14.64
CA GLY A 262 14.01 -26.50 -14.68
C GLY A 262 12.68 -25.90 -14.22
N PHE A 263 12.00 -26.57 -13.28
CA PHE A 263 10.65 -26.19 -12.83
C PHE A 263 10.62 -24.90 -12.00
N VAL A 264 11.75 -24.47 -11.44
CA VAL A 264 11.88 -23.22 -10.69
C VAL A 264 12.39 -22.06 -11.56
N GLN A 265 12.41 -22.24 -12.89
CA GLN A 265 12.79 -21.17 -13.80
C GLN A 265 11.70 -20.09 -13.84
N ASN A 266 12.12 -18.85 -13.62
CA ASN A 266 11.30 -17.63 -13.55
C ASN A 266 11.92 -16.53 -14.42
N ASN A 267 11.13 -15.52 -14.79
CA ASN A 267 11.66 -14.29 -15.38
C ASN A 267 12.19 -13.36 -14.28
N LEU A 268 13.31 -12.69 -14.53
CA LEU A 268 13.94 -11.74 -13.61
C LEU A 268 13.65 -10.31 -14.07
N LEU A 269 12.86 -9.60 -13.30
CA LEU A 269 12.56 -8.19 -13.47
C LEU A 269 13.48 -7.37 -12.54
N ILE A 270 14.32 -6.52 -13.12
CA ILE A 270 15.21 -5.61 -12.39
C ILE A 270 14.67 -4.20 -12.54
N ILE A 271 14.45 -3.53 -11.41
CA ILE A 271 13.98 -2.16 -11.35
C ILE A 271 15.08 -1.33 -10.72
N GLU A 272 15.64 -0.42 -11.51
CA GLU A 272 16.59 0.61 -11.06
C GLU A 272 15.88 1.79 -10.41
#